data_AF-A0AAV3YQI4-F1
#
_entry.id   AF-A0AAV3YQI4-F1
#
_cell.length_a   1.000
_cell.length_b   1.000
_cell.length_c   1.000
_cell.angle_alpha   90.00
_cell.angle_beta   90.00
_cell.angle_gamma   90.00
#
_symmetry.space_group_name_H-M   'P 1'
#
loop_
_entity.id
_entity.type
_entity.pdbx_description
1 polymer ?
#
loop_
_entity_poly.entity_id
_entity_poly.type
_entity_poly.pdbx_seq_one_letter_code
_entity_poly.pdbx_strand_id
1 'polypeptide(L)'
;MLQLPQLTWKRLTVCSLYLPPNSPVSKLSLVELFEQLPKPFLVLGDFNAHSPAWGDFRRDGRRRMLEEFMAENDLIILNSGEQTFVHSAYHLTSAIDLAVASPSIAAECS
;
A
#
# COMPACT_ATOMS: atom_id res chain seq x y z
N MET A 1 -21.64 21.47 -32.57
CA MET A 1 -20.61 20.40 -32.62
C MET A 1 -20.10 20.24 -31.19
N LEU A 2 -20.48 19.18 -30.48
CA LEU A 2 -20.00 18.94 -29.12
C LEU A 2 -18.54 18.50 -29.20
N GLN A 3 -17.62 19.26 -28.62
CA GLN A 3 -16.23 18.83 -28.47
C GLN A 3 -16.19 17.68 -27.46
N LEU A 4 -15.73 16.50 -27.89
CA LEU A 4 -15.41 15.42 -26.96
C LEU A 4 -14.26 15.86 -26.06
N PRO A 5 -14.28 15.51 -24.75
CA PRO A 5 -13.20 15.86 -23.85
C PRO A 5 -11.87 15.32 -24.38
N GLN A 6 -10.84 16.15 -24.39
CA GLN A 6 -9.50 15.71 -24.76
C GLN A 6 -9.01 14.68 -23.72
N LEU A 7 -8.82 13.45 -24.16
CA LEU A 7 -8.16 12.42 -23.36
C LEU A 7 -6.69 12.82 -23.19
N THR A 8 -6.25 12.99 -21.95
CA THR A 8 -4.86 13.28 -21.61
C THR A 8 -4.23 12.05 -21.00
N TRP A 9 -3.04 11.70 -21.48
CA TRP A 9 -2.26 10.60 -20.90
C TRP A 9 -1.52 11.12 -19.68
N LYS A 10 -1.79 10.53 -18.51
CA LYS A 10 -1.01 10.76 -17.30
C LYS A 10 0.02 9.64 -17.14
N ARG A 11 1.24 10.02 -16.72
CA ARG A 11 2.25 9.03 -16.33
C ARG A 11 1.94 8.54 -14.92
N LEU A 12 2.08 7.25 -14.69
CA LEU A 12 1.93 6.61 -13.40
C LEU A 12 3.09 5.65 -13.18
N THR A 13 3.74 5.75 -12.01
CA THR A 13 4.73 4.78 -11.57
C THR A 13 4.02 3.65 -10.83
N VAL A 14 4.36 2.41 -11.15
CA VAL A 14 3.89 1.24 -10.40
C VAL A 14 5.09 0.47 -9.87
N CYS A 15 5.11 0.23 -8.56
CA CYS A 15 6.13 -0.55 -7.88
C CYS A 15 5.48 -1.77 -7.22
N SER A 16 6.07 -2.94 -7.41
CA SER A 16 5.69 -4.13 -6.66
C SER A 16 6.63 -4.30 -5.47
N LEU A 17 6.08 -4.46 -4.28
CA LEU A 17 6.85 -4.61 -3.04
C LEU A 17 6.50 -5.94 -2.36
N TYR A 18 7.52 -6.66 -1.93
CA TYR A 18 7.39 -7.82 -1.08
C TYR A 18 8.24 -7.64 0.18
N LEU A 19 7.60 -7.65 1.35
CA LEU A 19 8.26 -7.63 2.65
C LEU A 19 8.15 -9.03 3.28
N PRO A 20 9.23 -9.83 3.32
CA PRO A 20 9.16 -11.19 3.84
C PRO A 20 8.62 -11.22 5.27
N PRO A 21 7.81 -12.24 5.64
CA PRO A 21 7.35 -12.39 7.02
C PRO A 21 8.54 -12.61 7.96
N ASN A 22 8.41 -12.18 9.22
CA ASN A 22 9.42 -12.36 10.27
C ASN A 22 10.80 -11.74 10.02
N SER A 23 10.97 -11.00 8.92
CA SER A 23 12.20 -10.26 8.64
C SER A 23 12.11 -8.83 9.19
N PRO A 24 13.18 -8.28 9.80
CA PRO A 24 13.22 -6.87 10.16
C PRO A 24 13.00 -6.00 8.92
N VAL A 25 12.16 -4.98 9.04
CA VAL A 25 11.92 -3.99 7.97
C VAL A 25 12.59 -2.69 8.38
N SER A 26 13.51 -2.20 7.55
CA SER A 26 14.22 -0.95 7.76
C SER A 26 13.36 0.22 7.31
N LYS A 27 12.98 1.10 8.24
CA LYS A 27 12.27 2.35 7.93
C LYS A 27 13.07 3.24 6.96
N LEU A 28 14.39 3.32 7.15
CA LEU A 28 15.27 4.08 6.27
C LEU A 28 15.22 3.55 4.82
N SER A 29 15.29 2.23 4.64
CA SER A 29 15.24 1.63 3.31
C SER A 29 13.89 1.82 2.62
N LEU A 30 12.79 1.87 3.39
CA LEU A 30 11.48 2.22 2.87
C LEU A 30 11.43 3.69 2.44
N VAL A 31 11.98 4.62 3.24
CA VAL A 31 12.09 6.03 2.86
C VAL A 31 12.86 6.18 1.55
N GLU A 32 14.05 5.60 1.48
CA GLU A 32 14.90 5.63 0.28
C GLU A 32 14.17 5.05 -0.94
N LEU A 33 13.44 3.94 -0.79
CA LEU A 33 12.65 3.35 -1.87
C LEU A 33 11.57 4.32 -2.37
N PHE A 34 10.76 4.88 -1.47
CA PHE A 34 9.63 5.73 -1.83
C PHE A 34 10.08 7.10 -2.38
N GLU A 35 11.19 7.65 -1.88
CA GLU A 35 11.80 8.88 -2.41
C GLU A 35 12.30 8.72 -3.85
N GLN A 36 12.68 7.51 -4.26
CA GLN A 36 13.11 7.21 -5.63
C GLN A 36 11.94 7.05 -6.62
N LEU A 37 10.70 6.89 -6.16
CA LEU A 37 9.54 6.68 -7.04
C LEU A 37 9.05 8.01 -7.66
N PRO A 38 9.02 8.15 -9.00
CA PRO A 38 8.44 9.32 -9.62
C PRO A 38 6.94 9.42 -9.31
N LYS A 39 6.47 10.59 -8.88
CA LYS A 39 5.04 10.84 -8.64
C LYS A 39 4.26 11.07 -9.96
N PRO A 40 2.98 10.69 -10.04
CA PRO A 40 2.26 9.87 -9.07
C PRO A 40 2.75 8.41 -9.07
N PHE A 41 2.60 7.72 -7.95
CA PHE A 41 2.94 6.30 -7.83
C PHE A 41 1.86 5.47 -7.12
N LEU A 42 1.83 4.18 -7.46
CA LEU A 42 1.21 3.10 -6.72
C LEU A 42 2.27 2.07 -6.30
N VAL A 43 2.27 1.69 -5.04
CA VAL A 43 3.06 0.58 -4.50
C VAL A 43 2.10 -0.52 -4.09
N LEU A 44 2.24 -1.70 -4.70
CA LEU A 44 1.34 -2.83 -4.54
C LEU A 44 2.13 -4.05 -4.08
N GLY A 45 1.58 -4.83 -3.16
CA GLY A 45 2.09 -6.17 -2.89
C GLY A 45 1.94 -6.60 -1.44
N ASP A 46 2.69 -7.62 -1.07
CA ASP A 46 2.56 -8.30 0.22
C ASP A 46 3.51 -7.69 1.25
N PHE A 47 2.92 -7.01 2.24
CA PHE A 47 3.65 -6.34 3.32
C PHE A 47 3.86 -7.27 4.52
N ASN A 48 3.19 -8.43 4.57
CA ASN A 48 3.16 -9.35 5.71
C ASN A 48 3.00 -8.58 7.04
N ALA A 49 2.05 -7.66 7.09
CA ALA A 49 1.81 -6.79 8.23
C ALA A 49 0.32 -6.68 8.54
N HIS A 50 -0.02 -6.61 9.82
CA HIS A 50 -1.41 -6.60 10.28
C HIS A 50 -1.76 -5.25 10.91
N SER A 51 -2.78 -4.57 10.41
CA SER A 51 -3.30 -3.33 11.00
C SER A 51 -4.81 -3.19 10.80
N PRO A 52 -5.55 -2.68 11.79
CA PRO A 52 -6.91 -2.22 11.61
C PRO A 52 -7.06 -1.19 10.48
N ALA A 53 -6.01 -0.42 10.16
CA ALA A 53 -5.99 0.56 9.07
C ALA A 53 -6.22 -0.06 7.68
N TRP A 54 -5.95 -1.36 7.52
CA TRP A 54 -6.23 -2.12 6.30
C TRP A 54 -7.00 -3.41 6.56
N GLY A 55 -7.71 -3.51 7.69
CA GLY A 55 -8.67 -4.59 7.94
C GLY A 55 -8.16 -5.83 8.68
N ASP A 56 -7.00 -5.77 9.35
CA ASP A 56 -6.48 -6.89 10.15
C ASP A 56 -6.19 -6.51 11.61
N PHE A 57 -6.95 -7.09 12.54
CA PHE A 57 -6.90 -6.74 13.97
C PHE A 57 -5.85 -7.52 14.78
N ARG A 58 -5.04 -8.36 14.15
CA ARG A 58 -4.00 -9.12 14.84
C ARG A 58 -2.95 -8.20 15.44
N ARG A 59 -2.37 -8.62 16.57
CA ARG A 59 -1.24 -7.91 17.18
C ARG A 59 0.02 -8.19 16.35
N ASP A 60 0.64 -7.13 15.89
CA ASP A 60 1.85 -7.20 15.08
C ASP A 60 2.82 -6.08 15.49
N GLY A 61 4.09 -6.42 15.66
CA GLY A 61 5.15 -5.45 15.95
C GLY A 61 5.51 -4.59 14.73
N ARG A 62 5.33 -5.12 13.52
CA ARG A 62 5.60 -4.41 12.25
C ARG A 62 4.55 -3.34 11.98
N ARG A 63 3.31 -3.57 12.41
CA ARG A 63 2.18 -2.63 12.33
C ARG A 63 2.58 -1.19 12.62
N ARG A 64 3.08 -0.94 13.84
CA ARG A 64 3.34 0.41 14.33
C ARG A 64 4.32 1.16 13.43
N MET A 65 5.42 0.49 13.06
CA MET A 65 6.45 1.07 12.21
C MET A 65 5.89 1.44 10.82
N LEU A 66 5.09 0.56 10.21
CA LEU A 66 4.48 0.84 8.92
C LEU A 66 3.40 1.92 9.01
N GLU A 67 2.53 1.91 10.02
CA GLU A 67 1.52 2.97 10.23
C GLU A 67 2.19 4.35 10.38
N GLU A 68 3.24 4.44 11.22
CA GLU A 68 4.01 5.66 11.41
C GLU A 68 4.72 6.08 10.11
N PHE A 69 5.34 5.14 9.40
CA PHE A 69 5.97 5.41 8.10
C PHE A 69 4.98 5.96 7.08
N MET A 70 3.79 5.36 6.94
CA MET A 70 2.78 5.83 5.99
C MET A 70 2.28 7.23 6.37
N ALA A 71 2.03 7.48 7.65
CA ALA A 71 1.56 8.77 8.15
C ALA A 71 2.61 9.89 7.97
N GLU A 72 3.89 9.59 8.22
CA GLU A 72 4.98 10.58 8.09
C GLU A 72 5.33 10.93 6.63
N ASN A 73 4.98 10.07 5.67
CA ASN A 73 5.33 10.22 4.26
C ASN A 73 4.13 10.56 3.36
N ASP A 74 3.00 10.96 3.96
CA ASP A 74 1.74 11.27 3.26
C ASP A 74 1.29 10.16 2.30
N LEU A 75 1.43 8.90 2.73
CA LEU A 75 1.07 7.74 1.92
C LEU A 75 -0.36 7.30 2.23
N ILE A 76 -1.14 7.06 1.19
CA ILE A 76 -2.56 6.71 1.31
C ILE A 76 -2.75 5.21 1.07
N ILE A 77 -3.37 4.53 2.03
CA ILE A 77 -3.82 3.15 1.90
C ILE A 77 -5.14 3.14 1.13
N LEU A 78 -5.19 2.38 0.04
CA LEU A 78 -6.39 2.25 -0.81
C LEU A 78 -7.25 1.03 -0.46
N ASN A 79 -6.79 0.18 0.47
CA ASN A 79 -7.52 -1.01 0.88
C ASN A 79 -8.87 -0.65 1.53
N SER A 80 -9.91 -1.41 1.20
CA SER A 80 -11.25 -1.27 1.79
C SER A 80 -11.43 -1.96 3.14
N GLY A 81 -10.39 -2.64 3.63
CA GLY A 81 -10.43 -3.47 4.84
C GLY A 81 -10.83 -4.94 4.59
N GLU A 82 -11.04 -5.33 3.33
CA GLU A 82 -11.33 -6.72 2.96
C GLU A 82 -10.09 -7.62 3.11
N GLN A 83 -10.32 -8.91 3.34
CA GLN A 83 -9.26 -9.91 3.49
C GLN A 83 -8.61 -10.21 2.14
N THR A 84 -7.28 -10.31 2.13
CA THR A 84 -6.49 -10.49 0.88
C THR A 84 -5.83 -11.86 0.80
N PHE A 85 -5.64 -12.52 1.94
CA PHE A 85 -4.97 -13.81 2.02
C PHE A 85 -5.82 -14.84 2.77
N VAL A 86 -5.81 -16.08 2.27
CA VAL A 86 -6.49 -17.23 2.89
C VAL A 86 -5.48 -18.34 3.15
N HIS A 87 -5.29 -18.68 4.42
CA HIS A 87 -4.48 -19.81 4.82
C HIS A 87 -5.29 -21.12 4.71
N SER A 88 -5.12 -21.82 3.58
CA SER A 88 -5.92 -23.00 3.20
C SER A 88 -6.01 -24.08 4.28
N ALA A 89 -4.91 -24.36 5.00
CA ALA A 89 -4.88 -25.43 6.00
C ALA A 89 -5.64 -25.13 7.30
N TYR A 90 -5.85 -23.84 7.63
CA TYR A 90 -6.46 -23.42 8.90
C TYR A 90 -7.72 -22.59 8.71
N HIS A 91 -8.13 -22.33 7.46
CA HIS A 91 -9.24 -21.45 7.10
C HIS A 91 -9.18 -20.07 7.78
N LEU A 92 -7.95 -19.60 8.05
CA LEU A 92 -7.70 -18.28 8.60
C LEU A 92 -7.51 -17.29 7.46
N THR A 93 -8.08 -16.10 7.61
CA THR A 93 -7.91 -15.00 6.65
C THR A 93 -7.08 -13.88 7.26
N SER A 94 -6.38 -13.13 6.42
CA SER A 94 -5.69 -11.90 6.81
C SER A 94 -5.75 -10.87 5.70
N ALA A 95 -5.50 -9.61 6.05
CA ALA A 95 -5.29 -8.53 5.09
C ALA A 95 -3.81 -8.10 5.18
N ILE A 96 -2.98 -8.64 4.29
CA ILE A 96 -1.52 -8.44 4.27
C ILE A 96 -1.01 -7.88 2.95
N ASP A 97 -1.84 -7.92 1.90
CA ASP A 97 -1.56 -7.32 0.61
C ASP A 97 -2.09 -5.89 0.60
N LEU A 98 -1.22 -4.91 0.38
CA LEU A 98 -1.57 -3.50 0.41
C LEU A 98 -1.47 -2.86 -0.95
N ALA A 99 -2.36 -1.89 -1.18
CA ALA A 99 -2.27 -0.91 -2.22
C ALA A 99 -2.02 0.47 -1.58
N VAL A 100 -0.84 1.02 -1.83
CA VAL A 100 -0.39 2.30 -1.26
C VAL A 100 -0.16 3.30 -2.38
N ALA A 101 -0.66 4.52 -2.21
CA ALA A 101 -0.68 5.55 -3.23
C ALA A 101 -0.04 6.85 -2.75
N SER A 102 0.60 7.57 -3.68
CA SER A 102 0.85 8.99 -3.49
C SER A 102 -0.47 9.79 -3.48
N PRO A 103 -0.59 10.91 -2.74
CA PRO A 103 -1.85 11.63 -2.59
C PRO A 103 -2.54 12.01 -3.90
N SER A 104 -1.76 12.35 -4.93
CA SER A 104 -2.29 12.80 -6.22
C SER A 104 -3.04 11.73 -7.00
N ILE A 105 -2.66 10.45 -6.88
CA ILE A 105 -3.39 9.36 -7.54
C ILE A 105 -4.48 8.77 -6.66
N ALA A 106 -4.35 8.87 -5.33
CA ALA A 106 -5.35 8.34 -4.40
C ALA A 106 -6.75 8.95 -4.64
N ALA A 107 -6.83 10.25 -4.93
CA ALA A 107 -8.08 10.93 -5.25
C ALA A 107 -8.73 10.48 -6.58
N GLU A 108 -7.99 9.78 -7.44
CA GLU A 108 -8.51 9.22 -8.70
C GLU A 108 -8.95 7.76 -8.54
N CYS A 109 -8.70 7.15 -7.38
CA CYS A 109 -9.02 5.74 -7.08
C CYS A 109 -10.25 5.54 -6.19
N SER A 110 -10.90 6.63 -5.76
CA SER A 110 -12.09 6.64 -4.89
C SER A 110 -13.41 6.62 -5.66
#